data_AF-A0A919K972-F1
#
_entry.id   AF-A0A919K972-F1
#
_cell.length_a   1.000
_cell.length_b   1.000
_cell.length_c   1.000
_cell.angle_alpha   90.00
_cell.angle_beta   90.00
_cell.angle_gamma   90.00
#
_symmetry.space_group_name_H-M   'P 1'
#
loop_
_entity.id
_entity.type
_entity.pdbx_description
1 polymer ?
#
loop_
_entity_poly.entity_id
_entity_poly.type
_entity_poly.pdbx_seq_one_letter_code
_entity_poly.pdbx_strand_id
1 'polypeptide(L)'
;MLRFAYTVTRAGRPAHDGFSGTDVLRRPPGYLDHEQRTQLTAVADRLRLAHHLSLALAGMHPVLPAEAKAVQAHEVAAVGRLVARYGLTDPNAGQRRGRFTRRETQAEYDRLLAHGESSPDGAVAAAEEALRQLRATVDVAVARVHAPDVRHAYRQLNGTIGQRLRSLRERGQRTASG
;
A
#
# COMPACT_ATOMS: atom_id res chain seq x y z
N MET A 1 -10.98 24.59 -54.49
CA MET A 1 -10.70 25.28 -53.20
C MET A 1 -11.73 24.80 -52.18
N LEU A 2 -11.43 23.85 -51.28
CA LEU A 2 -12.13 23.63 -49.99
C LEU A 2 -11.54 22.45 -49.18
N ARG A 3 -10.68 22.84 -48.24
CA ARG A 3 -10.30 22.30 -46.91
C ARG A 3 -10.65 20.85 -46.52
N PHE A 4 -9.58 20.07 -46.29
CA PHE A 4 -9.58 18.91 -45.39
C PHE A 4 -9.72 19.37 -43.93
N ALA A 5 -10.76 18.90 -43.24
CA ALA A 5 -10.88 19.03 -41.79
C ALA A 5 -10.20 17.81 -41.13
N TYR A 6 -9.03 18.03 -40.54
CA TYR A 6 -8.44 17.10 -39.57
C TYR A 6 -9.23 17.22 -38.27
N THR A 7 -10.05 16.22 -37.94
CA THR A 7 -10.49 16.01 -36.57
C THR A 7 -9.32 15.38 -35.80
N VAL A 8 -8.63 16.20 -35.01
CA VAL A 8 -7.71 15.73 -33.97
C VAL A 8 -8.55 14.97 -32.96
N THR A 9 -8.52 13.64 -33.01
CA THR A 9 -9.06 12.79 -31.95
C THR A 9 -8.27 13.11 -30.68
N ARG A 10 -8.94 13.82 -29.78
CA ARG A 10 -8.49 14.12 -28.41
C ARG A 10 -8.01 12.82 -27.77
N ALA A 11 -6.69 12.72 -27.56
CA ALA A 11 -6.08 11.61 -26.84
C ALA A 11 -6.85 11.43 -25.52
N GLY A 12 -7.53 10.30 -25.39
CA GLY A 12 -8.15 9.89 -24.13
C GLY A 12 -7.08 9.92 -23.06
N ARG A 13 -7.38 10.58 -21.93
CA ARG A 13 -6.59 10.39 -20.71
C ARG A 13 -6.45 8.89 -20.50
N PRO A 14 -5.24 8.33 -20.30
CA PRO A 14 -5.14 6.93 -19.92
C PRO A 14 -5.92 6.78 -18.63
N ALA A 15 -6.84 5.81 -18.63
CA ALA A 15 -7.41 5.29 -17.40
C ALA A 15 -6.24 5.05 -16.44
N HIS A 16 -6.40 5.49 -15.19
CA HIS A 16 -5.42 5.16 -14.17
C HIS A 16 -5.47 3.65 -13.98
N ASP A 17 -4.66 2.92 -14.73
CA ASP A 17 -4.42 1.51 -14.51
C ASP A 17 -3.98 1.41 -13.06
N GLY A 18 -4.87 0.91 -12.20
CA GLY A 18 -4.57 0.70 -10.80
C GLY A 18 -3.31 -0.15 -10.67
N PHE A 19 -2.63 -0.06 -9.54
CA PHE A 19 -1.41 -0.82 -9.30
C PHE A 19 -1.67 -2.33 -9.36
N SER A 20 -1.50 -2.92 -10.55
CA SER A 20 -1.65 -4.36 -10.77
C SER A 20 -0.50 -5.15 -10.14
N GLY A 21 0.60 -4.46 -9.81
CA GLY A 21 1.79 -5.06 -9.23
C GLY A 21 2.60 -5.91 -10.21
N THR A 22 2.10 -6.18 -11.42
CA THR A 22 2.81 -6.99 -12.44
C THR A 22 3.79 -6.15 -13.26
N ASP A 23 3.58 -4.84 -13.29
CA ASP A 23 4.33 -3.85 -14.05
C ASP A 23 5.64 -3.44 -13.37
N VAL A 24 5.79 -3.62 -12.05
CA VAL A 24 7.04 -3.30 -11.35
C VAL A 24 8.26 -4.05 -11.90
N LEU A 25 8.11 -5.33 -12.26
CA LEU A 25 9.22 -6.10 -12.83
C LEU A 25 9.50 -5.78 -14.31
N ARG A 26 8.56 -5.12 -15.01
CA ARG A 26 8.76 -4.65 -16.40
C ARG A 26 9.65 -3.42 -16.47
N ARG A 27 9.87 -2.73 -15.34
CA ARG A 27 10.83 -1.64 -15.26
C ARG A 27 12.25 -2.21 -15.13
N PRO A 28 13.26 -1.55 -15.73
CA PRO A 28 14.64 -1.96 -15.56
C PRO A 28 15.05 -1.84 -14.08
N PRO A 29 15.82 -2.79 -13.56
CA PRO A 29 16.37 -2.67 -12.22
C PRO A 29 17.37 -1.53 -12.18
N GLY A 30 17.50 -0.88 -11.04
CA GLY A 30 18.63 -0.01 -10.74
C GLY A 30 19.50 -0.55 -9.61
N TYR A 31 20.46 0.25 -9.16
CA TYR A 31 21.22 0.00 -7.94
C TYR A 31 20.42 0.48 -6.71
N LEU A 32 20.50 -0.27 -5.61
CA LEU A 32 20.08 0.19 -4.29
C LEU A 32 21.28 0.18 -3.35
N ASP A 33 21.58 1.33 -2.75
CA ASP A 33 22.53 1.41 -1.64
C ASP A 33 21.97 0.75 -0.36
N HIS A 34 22.79 0.71 0.69
CA HIS A 34 22.42 0.08 1.95
C HIS A 34 21.17 0.70 2.59
N GLU A 35 21.02 2.02 2.50
CA GLU A 35 19.91 2.74 3.10
C GLU A 35 18.61 2.47 2.31
N GLN A 36 18.67 2.54 0.99
CA GLN A 36 17.54 2.26 0.10
C GLN A 36 17.08 0.80 0.21
N ARG A 37 18.01 -0.15 0.41
CA ARG A 37 17.70 -1.56 0.72
C ARG A 37 16.95 -1.67 2.04
N THR A 38 17.43 -1.00 3.07
CA THR A 38 16.77 -0.96 4.39
C THR A 38 15.35 -0.39 4.27
N GLN A 39 15.18 0.71 3.54
CA GLN A 39 13.88 1.33 3.28
C GLN A 39 12.93 0.41 2.52
N LEU A 40 13.41 -0.35 1.51
CA LEU A 40 12.58 -1.32 0.80
C LEU A 40 12.05 -2.41 1.75
N THR A 41 12.87 -2.90 2.67
CA THR A 41 12.38 -3.86 3.69
C THR A 41 11.42 -3.22 4.69
N ALA A 42 11.60 -1.94 5.03
CA ALA A 42 10.69 -1.21 5.91
C ALA A 42 9.32 -1.00 5.24
N VAL A 43 9.29 -0.61 3.96
CA VAL A 43 8.05 -0.51 3.18
C VAL A 43 7.36 -1.86 3.10
N ALA A 44 8.09 -2.95 2.85
CA ALA A 44 7.52 -4.30 2.81
C ALA A 44 6.86 -4.70 4.13
N ASP A 45 7.54 -4.44 5.26
CA ASP A 45 7.05 -4.75 6.60
C ASP A 45 5.78 -3.94 6.95
N ARG A 46 5.81 -2.61 6.72
CA ARG A 46 4.66 -1.74 6.95
C ARG A 46 3.46 -2.07 6.07
N LEU A 47 3.70 -2.40 4.80
CA LEU A 47 2.65 -2.77 3.86
C LEU A 47 1.98 -4.08 4.27
N ARG A 48 2.75 -5.06 4.74
CA ARG A 48 2.23 -6.31 5.29
C ARG A 48 1.41 -6.09 6.56
N LEU A 49 1.86 -5.21 7.46
CA LEU A 49 1.10 -4.80 8.64
C LEU A 49 -0.26 -4.22 8.25
N ALA A 50 -0.28 -3.19 7.39
CA ALA A 50 -1.52 -2.56 6.95
C ALA A 50 -2.47 -3.57 6.30
N HIS A 51 -1.95 -4.50 5.51
CA HIS A 51 -2.74 -5.56 4.88
C HIS A 51 -3.32 -6.55 5.90
N HIS A 52 -2.49 -7.09 6.79
CA HIS A 52 -2.93 -8.04 7.81
C HIS A 52 -3.96 -7.43 8.76
N LEU A 53 -3.76 -6.16 9.14
CA LEU A 53 -4.70 -5.44 10.01
C LEU A 53 -6.04 -5.22 9.29
N SER A 54 -6.00 -4.76 8.04
CA SER A 54 -7.20 -4.57 7.21
C SER A 54 -8.00 -5.87 7.07
N LEU A 55 -7.31 -7.00 6.88
CA LEU A 55 -7.96 -8.32 6.77
C LEU A 55 -8.65 -8.73 8.08
N ALA A 56 -7.99 -8.55 9.22
CA ALA A 56 -8.54 -8.89 10.52
C ALA A 56 -9.77 -8.02 10.83
N LEU A 57 -9.62 -6.70 10.78
CA LEU A 57 -10.68 -5.74 11.13
C LEU A 57 -11.90 -5.88 10.23
N ALA A 58 -11.72 -6.08 8.93
CA ALA A 58 -12.85 -6.27 8.03
C ALA A 58 -13.45 -7.68 8.08
N GLY A 59 -12.91 -8.59 8.90
CA GLY A 59 -13.58 -9.81 9.31
C GLY A 59 -14.54 -9.59 10.49
N MET A 60 -14.35 -8.50 11.25
CA MET A 60 -15.10 -8.18 12.46
C MET A 60 -16.10 -7.03 12.25
N HIS A 61 -15.75 -6.08 11.39
CA HIS A 61 -16.55 -4.88 11.13
C HIS A 61 -16.87 -4.74 9.63
N PRO A 62 -18.14 -4.93 9.22
CA PRO A 62 -18.58 -4.79 7.82
C PRO A 62 -18.38 -3.38 7.24
N VAL A 63 -18.17 -2.37 8.09
CA VAL A 63 -17.88 -0.99 7.67
C VAL A 63 -16.63 -0.92 6.78
N LEU A 64 -15.68 -1.84 6.97
CA LEU A 64 -14.48 -1.93 6.14
C LEU A 64 -14.76 -2.81 4.91
N PRO A 65 -14.62 -2.28 3.68
CA PRO A 65 -14.97 -3.02 2.47
C PRO A 65 -14.07 -4.22 2.23
N ALA A 66 -14.64 -5.30 1.72
CA ALA A 66 -13.87 -6.43 1.25
C ALA A 66 -12.96 -6.07 0.06
N GLU A 67 -13.32 -5.12 -0.81
CA GLU A 67 -12.48 -4.76 -1.95
C GLU A 67 -11.13 -4.13 -1.53
N ALA A 68 -11.09 -3.46 -0.37
CA ALA A 68 -9.84 -2.95 0.21
C ALA A 68 -8.86 -4.09 0.58
N LYS A 69 -9.35 -5.33 0.74
CA LYS A 69 -8.54 -6.52 1.04
C LYS A 69 -7.78 -7.04 -0.19
N ALA A 70 -8.42 -7.05 -1.36
CA ALA A 70 -7.85 -7.62 -2.58
C ALA A 70 -6.76 -6.73 -3.21
N VAL A 71 -6.98 -5.41 -3.22
CA VAL A 71 -6.03 -4.43 -3.78
C VAL A 71 -4.67 -4.49 -3.08
N GLN A 72 -4.66 -4.75 -1.77
CA GLN A 72 -3.43 -4.81 -0.98
C GLN A 72 -2.62 -6.10 -1.18
N ALA A 73 -3.24 -7.20 -1.60
CA ALA A 73 -2.52 -8.45 -1.83
C ALA A 73 -1.56 -8.35 -3.03
N HIS A 74 -2.01 -7.72 -4.12
CA HIS A 74 -1.15 -7.45 -5.28
C HIS A 74 0.00 -6.50 -4.92
N GLU A 75 -0.27 -5.53 -4.05
CA GLU A 75 0.74 -4.60 -3.54
C GLU A 75 1.83 -5.30 -2.75
N VAL A 76 1.44 -6.11 -1.76
CA VAL A 76 2.36 -6.91 -0.94
C VAL A 76 3.19 -7.83 -1.83
N ALA A 77 2.56 -8.51 -2.81
CA ALA A 77 3.26 -9.38 -3.73
C ALA A 77 4.25 -8.62 -4.64
N ALA A 78 3.89 -7.42 -5.10
CA ALA A 78 4.74 -6.58 -5.92
C ALA A 78 6.00 -6.12 -5.18
N VAL A 79 5.84 -5.63 -3.95
CA VAL A 79 6.97 -5.22 -3.10
C VAL A 79 7.81 -6.44 -2.71
N GLY A 80 7.18 -7.58 -2.39
CA GLY A 80 7.89 -8.85 -2.13
C GLY A 80 8.73 -9.31 -3.31
N ARG A 81 8.25 -9.15 -4.55
CA ARG A 81 9.03 -9.42 -5.76
C ARG A 81 10.25 -8.50 -5.89
N LEU A 82 10.14 -7.23 -5.50
CA LEU A 82 11.28 -6.31 -5.49
C LEU A 82 12.29 -6.67 -4.40
N VAL A 83 11.83 -7.01 -3.19
CA VAL A 83 12.68 -7.52 -2.10
C VAL A 83 13.50 -8.72 -2.60
N ALA A 84 12.84 -9.69 -3.26
CA ALA A 84 13.51 -10.84 -3.86
C ALA A 84 14.47 -10.45 -5.00
N ARG A 85 14.05 -9.58 -5.93
CA ARG A 85 14.87 -9.10 -7.06
C ARG A 85 16.19 -8.48 -6.60
N TYR A 86 16.15 -7.77 -5.46
CA TYR A 86 17.32 -7.12 -4.88
C TYR A 86 18.15 -8.03 -3.98
N GLY A 87 17.78 -9.30 -3.81
CA GLY A 87 18.48 -10.25 -2.93
C GLY A 87 18.35 -9.88 -1.45
N LEU A 88 17.21 -9.32 -1.06
CA LEU A 88 16.89 -8.99 0.33
C LEU A 88 16.05 -10.10 0.95
N THR A 89 16.26 -10.33 2.25
CA THR A 89 15.42 -11.25 3.02
C THR A 89 14.12 -10.55 3.41
N ASP A 90 12.97 -11.17 3.14
CA ASP A 90 11.70 -10.75 3.75
C ASP A 90 11.76 -11.10 5.25
N PRO A 91 11.75 -10.11 6.17
CA PRO A 91 11.81 -10.38 7.59
C PRO A 91 10.62 -11.21 8.10
N ASN A 92 9.51 -11.24 7.37
CA ASN A 92 8.30 -11.98 7.73
C ASN A 92 8.07 -13.23 6.87
N ALA A 93 9.10 -13.71 6.16
CA ALA A 93 9.05 -14.98 5.46
C ALA A 93 8.63 -16.10 6.43
N GLY A 94 7.68 -16.94 6.02
CA GLY A 94 7.15 -18.04 6.85
C GLY A 94 6.23 -17.63 8.01
N GLN A 95 6.08 -16.33 8.30
CA GLN A 95 5.18 -15.86 9.35
C GLN A 95 3.72 -15.99 8.91
N ARG A 96 2.88 -16.47 9.84
CA ARG A 96 1.42 -16.53 9.66
C ARG A 96 0.83 -15.11 9.65
N ARG A 97 -0.43 -14.97 9.22
CA ARG A 97 -1.15 -13.69 9.29
C ARG A 97 -1.19 -13.16 10.73
N GLY A 98 -1.01 -11.85 10.89
CA GLY A 98 -0.93 -11.19 12.20
C GLY A 98 0.33 -11.47 13.02
N ARG A 99 1.36 -12.11 12.43
CA ARG A 99 2.66 -12.33 13.06
C ARG A 99 3.77 -11.62 12.32
N PHE A 100 4.64 -10.96 13.09
CA PHE A 100 5.77 -10.17 12.60
C PHE A 100 7.03 -10.53 13.40
N THR A 101 8.16 -10.62 12.70
CA THR A 101 9.45 -10.99 13.32
C THR A 101 9.99 -9.86 14.20
N ARG A 102 9.78 -8.60 13.81
CA ARG A 102 10.20 -7.43 14.60
C ARG A 102 9.20 -7.19 15.73
N ARG A 103 9.71 -7.11 16.96
CA ARG A 103 8.90 -6.88 18.17
C ARG A 103 8.08 -5.59 18.10
N GLU A 104 8.68 -4.52 17.58
CA GLU A 104 8.02 -3.22 17.42
C GLU A 104 6.84 -3.32 16.44
N THR A 105 7.04 -3.96 15.29
CA THR A 105 5.97 -4.20 14.30
C THR A 105 4.85 -5.08 14.88
N GLN A 106 5.20 -6.10 15.67
CA GLN A 106 4.19 -6.93 16.35
C GLN A 106 3.39 -6.12 17.39
N ALA A 107 4.06 -5.35 18.25
CA ALA A 107 3.41 -4.53 19.26
C ALA A 107 2.47 -3.48 18.65
N GLU A 108 2.89 -2.88 17.54
CA GLU A 108 2.06 -1.94 16.79
C GLU A 108 0.84 -2.62 16.17
N TYR A 109 1.00 -3.80 15.57
CA TYR A 109 -0.11 -4.59 15.06
C TYR A 109 -1.11 -4.93 16.16
N ASP A 110 -0.63 -5.44 17.30
CA ASP A 110 -1.49 -5.85 18.42
C ASP A 110 -2.25 -4.65 19.02
N ARG A 111 -1.58 -3.49 19.17
CA ARG A 111 -2.22 -2.24 19.62
C ARG A 111 -3.32 -1.78 18.67
N LEU A 112 -3.04 -1.74 17.36
CA LEU A 112 -4.01 -1.30 16.36
C LEU A 112 -5.17 -2.27 16.23
N LEU A 113 -4.90 -3.57 16.34
CA LEU A 113 -5.93 -4.60 16.34
C LEU A 113 -6.87 -4.43 17.53
N ALA A 114 -6.34 -4.31 18.75
CA ALA A 114 -7.13 -4.11 19.96
C ALA A 114 -7.98 -2.83 19.90
N HIS A 115 -7.41 -1.74 19.37
CA HIS A 115 -8.18 -0.51 19.15
C HIS A 115 -9.31 -0.74 18.14
N GLY A 116 -9.01 -1.41 17.03
CA GLY A 116 -9.95 -1.66 15.96
C GLY A 116 -11.08 -2.62 16.30
N GLU A 117 -10.83 -3.59 17.18
CA GLU A 117 -11.82 -4.56 17.67
C GLU A 117 -12.92 -3.92 18.53
N SER A 118 -12.61 -2.79 19.17
CA SER A 118 -13.51 -2.18 20.16
C SER A 118 -14.79 -1.60 19.56
N SER A 119 -14.76 -1.13 18.30
CA SER A 119 -15.91 -0.51 17.63
C SER A 119 -15.69 -0.34 16.12
N PRO A 120 -16.77 -0.14 15.34
CA PRO A 120 -16.65 0.23 13.92
C PRO A 120 -15.79 1.48 13.68
N ASP A 121 -15.92 2.50 14.55
CA ASP A 121 -15.08 3.72 14.48
C ASP A 121 -13.61 3.42 14.79
N GLY A 122 -13.37 2.61 15.82
CA GLY A 122 -12.03 2.11 16.14
C GLY A 122 -11.41 1.38 14.96
N ALA A 123 -12.19 0.55 14.25
CA ALA A 123 -11.71 -0.19 13.08
C ALA A 123 -11.30 0.75 11.93
N VAL A 124 -12.08 1.79 11.67
CA VAL A 124 -11.74 2.83 10.67
C VAL A 124 -10.49 3.60 11.10
N ALA A 125 -10.41 4.02 12.36
CA ALA A 125 -9.29 4.77 12.91
C ALA A 125 -7.98 3.96 12.88
N ALA A 126 -8.00 2.69 13.30
CA ALA A 126 -6.85 1.79 13.27
C ALA A 126 -6.36 1.54 11.84
N ALA A 127 -7.26 1.32 10.89
CA ALA A 127 -6.92 1.17 9.48
C ALA A 127 -6.32 2.46 8.89
N GLU A 128 -6.85 3.63 9.27
CA GLU A 128 -6.31 4.93 8.84
C GLU A 128 -4.91 5.17 9.39
N GLU A 129 -4.67 4.87 10.68
CA GLU A 129 -3.37 5.01 11.32
C GLU A 129 -2.30 4.15 10.62
N ALA A 130 -2.59 2.85 10.38
CA ALA A 130 -1.68 1.97 9.66
C ALA A 130 -1.32 2.49 8.26
N LEU A 131 -2.30 3.02 7.52
CA LEU A 131 -2.06 3.59 6.19
C LEU A 131 -1.28 4.90 6.22
N ARG A 132 -1.47 5.75 7.23
CA ARG A 132 -0.67 6.98 7.42
C ARG A 132 0.80 6.65 7.69
N GLN A 133 1.06 5.66 8.51
CA GLN A 133 2.42 5.23 8.82
C GLN A 133 3.11 4.56 7.62
N LEU A 134 2.37 3.74 6.86
CA LEU A 134 2.85 3.22 5.59
C LEU A 134 3.19 4.37 4.62
N ARG A 135 2.29 5.36 4.49
CA ARG A 135 2.54 6.54 3.64
C ARG A 135 3.81 7.28 4.04
N ALA A 136 3.98 7.58 5.33
CA ALA A 136 5.19 8.24 5.83
C ALA A 136 6.45 7.44 5.47
N THR A 137 6.40 6.12 5.60
CA THR A 137 7.51 5.22 5.23
C THR A 137 7.81 5.28 3.72
N VAL A 138 6.77 5.26 2.88
CA VAL A 138 6.92 5.33 1.42
C VAL A 138 7.41 6.72 0.97
N ASP A 139 6.94 7.80 1.60
CA ASP A 139 7.33 9.18 1.30
C ASP A 139 8.82 9.42 1.58
N VAL A 140 9.36 8.87 2.68
CA VAL A 140 10.81 8.90 2.95
C VAL A 140 11.58 8.10 1.90
N ALA A 141 11.12 6.89 1.58
CA ALA A 141 11.81 6.00 0.65
C ALA A 141 11.81 6.52 -0.80
N VAL A 142 10.70 7.11 -1.26
CA VAL A 142 10.59 7.61 -2.64
C VAL A 142 11.43 8.86 -2.89
N ALA A 143 11.69 9.66 -1.85
CA ALA A 143 12.54 10.84 -1.94
C ALA A 143 14.02 10.49 -2.20
N ARG A 144 14.46 9.29 -1.79
CA ARG A 144 15.86 8.87 -1.86
C ARG A 144 16.15 7.81 -2.91
N VAL A 145 15.14 7.08 -3.39
CA VAL A 145 15.37 5.94 -4.30
C VAL A 145 15.64 6.35 -5.76
N HIS A 146 16.70 5.80 -6.34
CA HIS A 146 17.05 6.05 -7.74
C HIS A 146 16.65 4.91 -8.69
N ALA A 147 16.56 3.67 -8.18
CA ALA A 147 16.16 2.51 -8.96
C ALA A 147 14.79 2.71 -9.63
N PRO A 148 14.70 2.61 -10.98
CA PRO A 148 13.46 2.93 -11.71
C PRO A 148 12.26 2.05 -11.34
N ASP A 149 12.48 0.76 -11.14
CA ASP A 149 11.46 -0.21 -10.73
C ASP A 149 10.92 0.06 -9.32
N VAL A 150 11.80 0.29 -8.35
CA VAL A 150 11.41 0.62 -6.97
C VAL A 150 10.71 1.98 -6.90
N ARG A 151 11.24 2.99 -7.60
CA ARG A 151 10.60 4.32 -7.67
C ARG A 151 9.21 4.26 -8.28
N HIS A 152 9.03 3.44 -9.32
CA HIS A 152 7.72 3.21 -9.94
C HIS A 152 6.76 2.57 -8.94
N ALA A 153 7.19 1.53 -8.22
CA ALA A 153 6.39 0.88 -7.18
C ALA A 153 5.92 1.86 -6.10
N TYR A 154 6.83 2.68 -5.56
CA TYR A 154 6.49 3.63 -4.48
C TYR A 154 5.51 4.70 -4.93
N ARG A 155 5.63 5.21 -6.16
CA ARG A 155 4.67 6.19 -6.71
C ARG A 155 3.27 5.59 -6.85
N GLN A 156 3.19 4.35 -7.31
CA GLN A 156 1.92 3.64 -7.42
C GLN A 156 1.30 3.38 -6.04
N LEU A 157 2.10 2.91 -5.08
CA LEU A 157 1.68 2.73 -3.68
C LEU A 157 1.15 4.04 -3.08
N ASN A 158 1.84 5.17 -3.26
CA ASN A 158 1.36 6.45 -2.76
C ASN A 158 0.01 6.86 -3.36
N GLY A 159 -0.20 6.58 -4.64
CA GLY A 159 -1.49 6.80 -5.31
C GLY A 159 -2.61 5.99 -4.65
N THR A 160 -2.40 4.69 -4.45
CA THR A 160 -3.42 3.80 -3.87
C THR A 160 -3.61 4.03 -2.37
N ILE A 161 -2.56 4.37 -1.61
CA ILE A 161 -2.67 4.77 -0.19
C ILE A 161 -3.52 6.04 -0.08
N GLY A 162 -3.29 7.03 -0.94
CA GLY A 162 -4.07 8.26 -0.96
C GLY A 162 -5.56 8.03 -1.24
N GLN A 163 -5.89 7.12 -2.16
CA GLN A 163 -7.28 6.70 -2.42
C GLN A 163 -7.91 6.03 -1.20
N ARG A 164 -7.20 5.10 -0.56
CA ARG A 164 -7.68 4.38 0.62
C ARG A 164 -7.94 5.32 1.81
N LEU A 165 -7.03 6.26 2.08
CA LEU A 165 -7.20 7.25 3.14
C LEU A 165 -8.44 8.13 2.92
N ARG A 166 -8.70 8.59 1.68
CA ARG A 166 -9.93 9.33 1.37
C ARG A 166 -11.18 8.48 1.65
N SER A 167 -11.16 7.24 1.18
CA SER A 167 -12.28 6.32 1.34
C SER A 167 -12.56 5.98 2.82
N LEU A 168 -11.53 5.87 3.67
CA LEU A 168 -11.71 5.66 5.11
C LEU A 168 -12.29 6.89 5.80
N ARG A 169 -11.86 8.11 5.44
CA ARG A 169 -12.42 9.35 6.00
C ARG A 169 -13.92 9.50 5.72
N GLU A 170 -14.33 9.21 4.48
CA GLU A 170 -15.74 9.20 4.08
C GLU A 170 -16.57 8.16 4.85
N ARG A 171 -15.94 7.09 5.38
CA ARG A 171 -16.61 6.08 6.20
C ARG A 171 -16.69 6.50 7.65
N GLY A 172 -15.61 7.04 8.22
CA GLY A 172 -15.61 7.58 9.58
C GLY A 172 -16.64 8.69 9.78
N GLN A 173 -16.88 9.51 8.75
CA GLN A 173 -17.96 10.52 8.78
C GLN A 173 -19.36 9.89 8.79
N ARG A 174 -19.54 8.75 8.13
CA ARG A 174 -20.82 8.04 8.06
C ARG A 174 -21.15 7.32 9.36
N THR A 175 -20.15 6.71 10.00
CA THR A 175 -20.33 6.06 11.30
C THR A 175 -20.56 7.05 12.43
N ALA A 176 -20.00 8.26 12.36
CA ALA A 176 -20.27 9.32 13.33
C ALA A 176 -21.67 9.97 13.22
N SER A 177 -22.37 9.75 12.11
CA SER A 177 -23.67 10.39 11.81
C SER A 177 -24.89 9.47 11.97
N GLY A 178 -24.70 8.21 12.35
CA GLY A 178 -25.76 7.20 12.49
C GLY A 178 -25.71 6.49 13.82
#